data_AF-A0A292GR49-F1
#
_entry.id   AF-A0A292GR49-F1
#
_cell.length_a   1.000
_cell.length_b   1.000
_cell.length_c   1.000
_cell.angle_alpha   90.00
_cell.angle_beta   90.00
_cell.angle_gamma   90.00
#
_symmetry.space_group_name_H-M   'P 1'
#
loop_
_entity.id
_entity.type
_entity.pdbx_description
1 polymer ?
#
loop_
_entity_poly.entity_id
_entity_poly.type
_entity_poly.pdbx_seq_one_letter_code
_entity_poly.pdbx_strand_id
1 'polypeptide(L)'
;MMSGKEAKTQQQTAKGENESLRLGQLRLLIALDALLVEGSVGGAAKQMGLSIAAMSRLLGQIREKFNDPILVRSGRNMVATPKAEALRARLRRLANEAEALLNLDLAEVPKSSCTGHHGWNRSAIVAPPPLGIRKVVELENHPTPEQLAAQFADIQGENDPIRRLAKYIAVVGRKAGHTRPLEMSEAEDAFTTIFTGNADPMQISALLRLIHYRGETAPELAGMARAARRIYSADAELNMPALDWPAYLSPNSMQSPWFMLSALLVARAGFPVVLHGNCGTGEISGKLEIAAEAINLPIATSHSLAKDALRAHGICFMPMAGFAPQIHALMALYPLFESRSSMNSLVHLLNPMNLKASFLGVTQPAYRKLHRDAGALLGLPSISVVSTSRDVAELVPHRAHTVHRLLDGREIDLLLPTLSRESGDKHSNFSSFEYWYGVWSGAAVDKRAENTIVATAAMGMMTAASADNESYTLFFDKAGELWRNRHSQTAG
;
A
#
# COMPACT_ATOMS: atom_id res chain seq x y z
N MET A 1 -50.01 -34.00 8.84
CA MET A 1 -49.26 -32.73 8.61
C MET A 1 -49.71 -31.64 9.60
N MET A 2 -49.37 -31.74 10.90
CA MET A 2 -49.59 -30.66 11.88
C MET A 2 -48.35 -30.33 12.73
N SER A 3 -47.15 -30.67 12.27
CA SER A 3 -45.89 -30.42 13.02
C SER A 3 -45.16 -29.12 12.59
N GLY A 4 -45.57 -28.46 11.49
CA GLY A 4 -44.82 -27.33 10.92
C GLY A 4 -45.18 -25.93 11.44
N LYS A 5 -46.30 -25.76 12.15
CA LYS A 5 -46.79 -24.44 12.58
C LYS A 5 -46.23 -24.01 13.95
N GLU A 6 -46.03 -24.96 14.87
CA GLU A 6 -45.45 -24.68 16.19
C GLU A 6 -43.94 -24.36 16.12
N ALA A 7 -43.20 -24.99 15.20
CA ALA A 7 -41.77 -24.76 15.03
C ALA A 7 -41.43 -23.33 14.51
N LYS A 8 -42.30 -22.74 13.66
CA LYS A 8 -42.10 -21.36 13.16
C LYS A 8 -42.41 -20.29 14.21
N THR A 9 -43.41 -20.53 15.07
CA THR A 9 -43.75 -19.60 16.17
C THR A 9 -42.66 -19.59 17.24
N GLN A 10 -42.07 -20.75 17.57
CA GLN A 10 -40.95 -20.84 18.53
C GLN A 10 -39.65 -20.20 18.02
N GLN A 11 -39.38 -20.22 16.70
CA GLN A 11 -38.19 -19.56 16.12
C GLN A 11 -38.32 -18.03 16.04
N GLN A 12 -39.52 -17.48 15.86
CA GLN A 12 -39.74 -16.02 15.85
C GLN A 12 -39.72 -15.41 17.25
N THR A 13 -40.27 -16.10 18.26
CA THR A 13 -40.19 -15.65 19.66
C THR A 13 -38.76 -15.71 20.18
N ALA A 14 -38.01 -16.79 19.89
CA ALA A 14 -36.60 -16.91 20.28
C ALA A 14 -35.69 -15.85 19.64
N LYS A 15 -36.00 -15.38 18.42
CA LYS A 15 -35.24 -14.31 17.75
C LYS A 15 -35.51 -12.93 18.37
N GLY A 16 -36.78 -12.62 18.68
CA GLY A 16 -37.17 -11.38 19.35
C GLY A 16 -36.69 -11.27 20.80
N GLU A 17 -36.67 -12.39 21.53
CA GLU A 17 -36.07 -12.46 22.87
C GLU A 17 -34.55 -12.23 22.83
N ASN A 18 -33.85 -12.80 21.84
CA ASN A 18 -32.40 -12.69 21.69
C ASN A 18 -31.95 -11.26 21.27
N GLU A 19 -32.75 -10.54 20.48
CA GLU A 19 -32.50 -9.11 20.15
C GLU A 19 -32.77 -8.18 21.34
N SER A 20 -33.86 -8.40 22.09
CA SER A 20 -34.17 -7.69 23.34
C SER A 20 -33.09 -7.91 24.42
N LEU A 21 -32.57 -9.14 24.50
CA LEU A 21 -31.42 -9.50 25.33
C LEU A 21 -30.17 -8.72 24.92
N ARG A 22 -29.86 -8.57 23.62
CA ARG A 22 -28.65 -7.86 23.17
C ARG A 22 -28.69 -6.36 23.48
N LEU A 23 -29.82 -5.69 23.24
CA LEU A 23 -30.00 -4.27 23.58
C LEU A 23 -29.95 -4.03 25.09
N GLY A 24 -30.58 -4.91 25.88
CA GLY A 24 -30.51 -4.85 27.35
C GLY A 24 -29.08 -4.99 27.88
N GLN A 25 -28.25 -5.82 27.24
CA GLN A 25 -26.86 -6.03 27.65
C GLN A 25 -25.96 -4.81 27.36
N LEU A 26 -26.16 -4.12 26.24
CA LEU A 26 -25.40 -2.91 25.92
C LEU A 26 -25.70 -1.79 26.93
N ARG A 27 -26.97 -1.64 27.30
CA ARG A 27 -27.40 -0.68 28.33
C ARG A 27 -26.72 -0.93 29.68
N LEU A 28 -26.52 -2.19 30.07
CA LEU A 28 -25.81 -2.55 31.30
C LEU A 28 -24.33 -2.18 31.25
N LEU A 29 -23.68 -2.28 30.10
CA LEU A 29 -22.27 -1.89 29.94
C LEU A 29 -22.07 -0.37 30.01
N ILE A 30 -22.97 0.40 29.41
CA ILE A 30 -22.95 1.87 29.48
C ILE A 30 -23.23 2.34 30.92
N ALA A 31 -24.20 1.70 31.60
CA ALA A 31 -24.46 1.98 33.01
C ALA A 31 -23.27 1.65 33.92
N LEU A 32 -22.55 0.57 33.62
CA LEU A 32 -21.33 0.21 34.34
C LEU A 32 -20.22 1.27 34.16
N ASP A 33 -20.00 1.80 32.95
CA ASP A 33 -19.02 2.89 32.75
C ASP A 33 -19.38 4.11 33.60
N ALA A 34 -20.64 4.58 33.54
CA ALA A 34 -21.10 5.72 34.33
C ALA A 34 -20.90 5.50 35.85
N LEU A 35 -21.19 4.30 36.36
CA LEU A 35 -21.01 3.95 37.77
C LEU A 35 -19.54 3.96 38.22
N LEU A 36 -18.61 3.48 37.38
CA LEU A 36 -17.18 3.46 37.71
C LEU A 36 -16.55 4.84 37.65
N VAL A 37 -17.10 5.71 36.82
CA VAL A 37 -16.57 7.05 36.56
C VAL A 37 -16.99 8.02 37.65
N GLU A 38 -18.28 8.00 37.98
CA GLU A 38 -18.85 8.84 39.03
C GLU A 38 -18.54 8.31 40.43
N GLY A 39 -18.22 7.01 40.57
CA GLY A 39 -18.00 6.38 41.87
C GLY A 39 -19.21 6.49 42.80
N SER A 40 -20.40 6.76 42.26
CA SER A 40 -21.63 6.95 43.02
C SER A 40 -22.85 6.60 42.17
N VAL A 41 -23.85 5.96 42.79
CA VAL A 41 -25.11 5.60 42.12
C VAL A 41 -25.90 6.86 41.75
N GLY A 42 -25.84 7.91 42.59
CA GLY A 42 -26.52 9.18 42.35
C GLY A 42 -25.92 9.98 41.19
N GLY A 43 -24.59 10.10 41.13
CA GLY A 43 -23.89 10.75 40.02
C GLY A 43 -24.13 10.04 38.70
N ALA A 44 -23.98 8.70 38.68
CA ALA A 44 -24.24 7.90 37.49
C ALA A 44 -25.69 7.99 37.00
N ALA A 45 -26.66 8.04 37.91
CA ALA A 45 -28.07 8.23 37.56
C ALA A 45 -28.30 9.59 36.88
N LYS A 46 -27.70 10.67 37.42
CA LYS A 46 -27.78 12.01 36.86
C LYS A 46 -27.16 12.08 35.46
N GLN A 47 -25.97 11.48 35.28
CA GLN A 47 -25.27 11.45 34.00
C GLN A 47 -26.08 10.74 32.90
N MET A 48 -26.79 9.66 33.26
CA MET A 48 -27.61 8.89 32.31
C MET A 48 -29.06 9.38 32.17
N GLY A 49 -29.45 10.46 32.87
CA GLY A 49 -30.84 10.95 32.86
C GLY A 49 -31.84 9.95 33.47
N LEU A 50 -31.39 9.11 34.41
CA LEU A 50 -32.22 8.08 35.06
C LEU A 50 -32.52 8.45 36.51
N SER A 51 -33.56 7.83 37.09
CA SER A 51 -33.77 7.90 38.54
C SER A 51 -32.76 7.03 39.28
N ILE A 52 -32.42 7.41 40.52
CA ILE A 52 -31.50 6.65 41.38
C ILE A 52 -31.99 5.21 41.58
N ALA A 53 -33.31 5.00 41.69
CA ALA A 53 -33.92 3.67 41.80
C ALA A 53 -33.78 2.85 40.50
N ALA A 54 -33.81 3.47 39.33
CA ALA A 54 -33.53 2.80 38.05
C ALA A 54 -32.05 2.42 37.93
N MET A 55 -31.13 3.32 38.32
CA MET A 55 -29.69 3.05 38.32
C MET A 55 -29.31 1.93 39.31
N SER A 56 -29.91 1.91 40.50
CA SER A 56 -29.71 0.85 41.49
C SER A 56 -30.13 -0.53 40.97
N ARG A 57 -31.24 -0.61 40.21
CA ARG A 57 -31.69 -1.85 39.55
C ARG A 57 -30.71 -2.33 38.47
N LEU A 58 -30.17 -1.42 37.67
CA LEU A 58 -29.14 -1.74 36.67
C LEU A 58 -27.86 -2.23 37.35
N LEU A 59 -27.40 -1.59 38.42
CA LEU A 59 -26.26 -2.05 39.22
C LEU A 59 -26.50 -3.47 39.78
N GLY A 60 -27.72 -3.79 40.23
CA GLY A 60 -28.09 -5.14 40.65
C GLY A 60 -27.89 -6.18 39.54
N GLN A 61 -28.41 -5.90 38.35
CA GLN A 61 -28.26 -6.80 37.19
C GLN A 61 -26.80 -6.95 36.74
N ILE A 62 -26.00 -5.88 36.81
CA ILE A 62 -24.57 -5.93 36.51
C ILE A 62 -23.85 -6.84 37.51
N ARG A 63 -24.15 -6.70 38.81
CA ARG A 63 -23.53 -7.52 39.86
C ARG A 63 -23.78 -9.00 39.66
N GLU A 64 -25.01 -9.37 39.35
CA GLU A 64 -25.39 -10.76 39.04
C GLU A 64 -24.64 -11.27 37.81
N LYS A 65 -24.62 -10.48 36.73
CA LYS A 65 -24.01 -10.90 35.46
C LYS A 65 -22.50 -11.07 35.53
N PHE A 66 -21.81 -10.19 36.25
CA PHE A 66 -20.36 -10.25 36.42
C PHE A 66 -19.94 -11.08 37.64
N ASN A 67 -20.92 -11.54 38.44
CA ASN A 67 -20.70 -12.16 39.74
C ASN A 67 -19.66 -11.39 40.57
N ASP A 68 -19.88 -10.08 40.71
CA ASP A 68 -18.95 -9.16 41.36
C ASP A 68 -19.72 -7.99 41.99
N PRO A 69 -19.36 -7.49 43.19
CA PRO A 69 -20.04 -6.35 43.81
C PRO A 69 -19.91 -5.03 43.05
N ILE A 70 -18.97 -4.93 42.12
CA ILE A 70 -18.60 -3.80 41.26
C ILE A 70 -18.08 -2.58 42.03
N LEU A 71 -18.87 -2.07 42.97
CA LEU A 71 -18.51 -1.00 43.89
C LEU A 71 -18.72 -1.48 45.33
N VAL A 72 -17.70 -1.34 46.15
CA VAL A 72 -17.68 -1.65 47.58
C VAL A 72 -17.47 -0.38 48.40
N ARG A 73 -18.01 -0.34 49.63
CA ARG A 73 -17.81 0.81 50.53
C ARG A 73 -16.42 0.77 51.15
N SER A 74 -15.68 1.85 51.01
CA SER A 74 -14.43 2.08 51.74
C SER A 74 -14.50 3.46 52.40
N GLY A 75 -14.75 3.48 53.71
CA GLY A 75 -15.01 4.71 54.46
C GLY A 75 -16.29 5.44 54.02
N ARG A 76 -16.19 6.73 53.68
CA ARG A 76 -17.32 7.55 53.21
C ARG A 76 -17.58 7.43 51.70
N ASN A 77 -16.72 6.75 50.95
CA ASN A 77 -16.78 6.67 49.49
C ASN A 77 -17.03 5.24 49.01
N MET A 78 -17.59 5.11 47.80
CA MET A 78 -17.66 3.83 47.09
C MET A 78 -16.42 3.70 46.19
N VAL A 79 -15.77 2.55 46.24
CA VAL A 79 -14.56 2.25 45.45
C VAL A 79 -14.84 1.03 44.60
N ALA A 80 -14.33 1.03 43.37
CA ALA A 80 -14.46 -0.11 42.46
C ALA A 80 -13.70 -1.34 42.98
N THR A 81 -14.25 -2.53 42.74
CA THR A 81 -13.53 -3.78 42.98
C THR A 81 -12.36 -3.92 41.99
N PRO A 82 -11.31 -4.70 42.30
CA PRO A 82 -10.20 -4.92 41.37
C PRO A 82 -10.65 -5.44 39.99
N LYS A 83 -11.69 -6.28 39.96
CA LYS A 83 -12.29 -6.81 38.73
C LYS A 83 -12.99 -5.71 37.93
N ALA A 84 -13.72 -4.81 38.59
CA ALA A 84 -14.36 -3.69 37.92
C ALA A 84 -13.35 -2.65 37.44
N GLU A 85 -12.28 -2.40 38.20
CA GLU A 85 -11.20 -1.48 37.81
C GLU A 85 -10.43 -2.00 36.58
N ALA A 86 -10.17 -3.32 36.50
CA ALA A 86 -9.56 -3.95 35.33
C ALA A 86 -10.39 -3.80 34.04
N LEU A 87 -11.72 -3.64 34.16
CA LEU A 87 -12.62 -3.46 33.02
C LEU A 87 -12.75 -1.99 32.58
N ARG A 88 -12.35 -1.03 33.42
CA ARG A 88 -12.61 0.40 33.25
C ARG A 88 -12.13 0.95 31.91
N ALA A 89 -10.88 0.69 31.53
CA ALA A 89 -10.32 1.16 30.26
C ALA A 89 -10.96 0.51 29.02
N ARG A 90 -11.45 -0.72 29.13
CA ARG A 90 -12.14 -1.43 28.03
C ARG A 90 -13.59 -0.98 27.88
N LEU A 91 -14.28 -0.75 29.00
CA LEU A 91 -15.65 -0.24 29.03
C LEU A 91 -15.74 1.19 28.53
N ARG A 92 -14.82 2.06 28.96
CA ARG A 92 -14.76 3.45 28.51
C ARG A 92 -14.58 3.58 26.99
N ARG A 93 -13.70 2.76 26.41
CA ARG A 93 -13.53 2.71 24.94
C ARG A 93 -14.80 2.24 24.24
N LEU A 94 -15.46 1.21 24.77
CA LEU A 94 -16.70 0.68 24.18
C LEU A 94 -17.85 1.68 24.29
N ALA A 95 -17.97 2.39 25.41
CA ALA A 95 -18.98 3.43 25.61
C ALA A 95 -18.75 4.63 24.66
N ASN A 96 -17.51 5.11 24.57
CA ASN A 96 -17.14 6.18 23.64
C ASN A 96 -17.35 5.77 22.17
N GLU A 97 -17.02 4.54 21.81
CA GLU A 97 -17.28 4.02 20.45
C GLU A 97 -18.77 3.93 20.17
N ALA A 98 -19.58 3.42 21.12
CA ALA A 98 -21.02 3.35 20.96
C ALA A 98 -21.66 4.75 20.82
N GLU A 99 -21.19 5.73 21.58
CA GLU A 99 -21.63 7.13 21.49
C GLU A 99 -21.17 7.79 20.18
N ALA A 100 -19.93 7.51 19.73
CA ALA A 100 -19.43 7.93 18.43
C ALA A 100 -20.27 7.35 17.30
N LEU A 101 -20.65 6.06 17.38
CA LEU A 101 -21.52 5.38 16.42
C LEU A 101 -22.93 5.98 16.36
N LEU A 102 -23.49 6.39 17.51
CA LEU A 102 -24.81 7.03 17.57
C LEU A 102 -24.79 8.48 17.08
N ASN A 103 -23.65 9.14 17.19
CA ASN A 103 -23.41 10.49 16.66
C ASN A 103 -22.80 10.48 15.25
N LEU A 104 -22.77 9.31 14.58
CA LEU A 104 -22.33 9.24 13.19
C LEU A 104 -23.31 9.98 12.29
N ASP A 105 -22.83 11.04 11.66
CA ASP A 105 -23.47 11.56 10.47
C ASP A 105 -23.28 10.55 9.33
N LEU A 106 -24.35 9.87 8.94
CA LEU A 106 -24.34 8.80 7.92
C LEU A 106 -23.95 9.30 6.53
N ALA A 107 -23.78 10.61 6.35
CA ALA A 107 -23.21 11.21 5.16
C ALA A 107 -21.68 11.00 5.04
N GLU A 108 -20.97 10.69 6.12
CA GLU A 108 -19.49 10.74 6.16
C GLU A 108 -18.78 9.48 6.72
N VAL A 109 -19.43 8.31 6.80
CA VAL A 109 -18.74 7.10 7.26
C VAL A 109 -18.21 6.24 6.10
N PRO A 110 -16.89 6.00 6.02
CA PRO A 110 -16.29 5.16 4.99
C PRO A 110 -16.67 3.69 5.16
N LYS A 111 -17.09 3.04 4.08
CA LYS A 111 -17.27 1.59 4.03
C LYS A 111 -15.91 0.90 4.11
N SER A 112 -15.58 0.23 5.22
CA SER A 112 -14.76 -0.99 5.16
C SER A 112 -14.84 -1.85 6.42
N SER A 113 -15.28 -3.09 6.26
CA SER A 113 -14.42 -4.24 6.56
C SER A 113 -14.85 -5.45 5.72
N CYS A 114 -13.83 -6.14 5.22
CA CYS A 114 -13.81 -7.16 4.18
C CYS A 114 -14.68 -8.39 4.47
N THR A 115 -15.61 -8.72 3.57
CA THR A 115 -16.12 -10.11 3.33
C THR A 115 -16.66 -10.32 1.89
N GLY A 116 -16.40 -9.41 0.94
CA GLY A 116 -16.78 -9.62 -0.45
C GLY A 116 -15.79 -10.53 -1.19
N HIS A 117 -16.26 -11.54 -1.91
CA HIS A 117 -15.43 -12.26 -2.87
C HIS A 117 -15.08 -11.31 -4.03
N HIS A 118 -13.92 -10.66 -3.96
CA HIS A 118 -13.48 -9.72 -4.99
C HIS A 118 -12.98 -10.38 -6.28
N GLY A 119 -12.82 -11.71 -6.27
CA GLY A 119 -12.37 -12.50 -7.43
C GLY A 119 -10.85 -12.44 -7.70
N TRP A 120 -10.08 -11.83 -6.79
CA TRP A 120 -8.62 -11.59 -6.95
C TRP A 120 -7.75 -12.50 -6.06
N ASN A 121 -8.28 -13.63 -5.58
CA ASN A 121 -7.61 -14.44 -4.56
C ASN A 121 -6.78 -15.56 -5.21
N ARG A 122 -5.46 -15.39 -5.22
CA ARG A 122 -4.45 -16.42 -5.54
C ARG A 122 -3.11 -16.00 -4.95
N SER A 123 -2.27 -16.97 -4.59
CA SER A 123 -0.86 -16.72 -4.34
C SER A 123 -0.11 -16.25 -5.61
N ALA A 124 0.90 -15.40 -5.43
CA ALA A 124 1.82 -15.03 -6.50
C ALA A 124 2.50 -16.27 -7.11
N ILE A 125 2.90 -16.18 -8.38
CA ILE A 125 3.53 -17.30 -9.11
C ILE A 125 4.83 -17.74 -8.42
N VAL A 126 5.57 -16.78 -7.87
CA VAL A 126 6.81 -17.02 -7.13
C VAL A 126 6.73 -16.30 -5.80
N ALA A 127 6.82 -17.06 -4.71
CA ALA A 127 6.84 -16.52 -3.36
C ALA A 127 8.13 -15.72 -3.09
N PRO A 128 8.12 -14.73 -2.18
CA PRO A 128 9.34 -14.09 -1.72
C PRO A 128 10.30 -15.15 -1.14
N PRO A 129 11.56 -15.18 -1.59
CA PRO A 129 12.55 -16.04 -0.95
C PRO A 129 12.87 -15.53 0.46
N PRO A 130 13.47 -16.37 1.32
CA PRO A 130 14.06 -15.89 2.57
C PRO A 130 15.04 -14.75 2.29
N LEU A 131 15.10 -13.77 3.21
CA LEU A 131 16.06 -12.68 3.10
C LEU A 131 17.48 -13.25 3.14
N GLY A 132 18.26 -13.00 2.08
CA GLY A 132 19.68 -13.32 2.05
C GLY A 132 20.41 -12.44 3.07
N ILE A 133 20.97 -13.06 4.09
CA ILE A 133 21.68 -12.38 5.17
C ILE A 133 23.02 -13.05 5.40
N ARG A 134 24.02 -12.28 5.82
CA ARG A 134 25.25 -12.86 6.35
C ARG A 134 24.91 -13.62 7.64
N LYS A 135 25.55 -14.76 7.88
CA LYS A 135 25.43 -15.45 9.18
C LYS A 135 25.92 -14.50 10.28
N VAL A 136 25.07 -14.28 11.27
CA VAL A 136 25.40 -13.47 12.47
C VAL A 136 26.64 -14.08 13.11
N VAL A 137 27.71 -13.29 13.22
CA VAL A 137 28.87 -13.65 14.04
C VAL A 137 28.51 -13.25 15.47
N GLU A 138 28.51 -14.21 16.39
CA GLU A 138 28.31 -13.92 17.81
C GLU A 138 29.37 -12.92 18.27
N LEU A 139 28.92 -11.74 18.73
CA LEU A 139 29.77 -10.62 19.12
C LEU A 139 30.41 -10.91 20.48
N GLU A 140 31.40 -11.79 20.53
CA GLU A 140 32.31 -11.86 21.67
C GLU A 140 33.26 -10.64 21.60
N ASN A 141 33.08 -9.71 22.54
CA ASN A 141 33.87 -8.49 22.79
C ASN A 141 33.37 -7.21 22.11
N HIS A 142 32.67 -6.37 22.88
CA HIS A 142 32.27 -5.02 22.49
C HIS A 142 33.47 -4.03 22.54
N PRO A 143 33.77 -3.29 21.45
CA PRO A 143 34.70 -2.17 21.49
C PRO A 143 34.11 -0.97 22.24
N THR A 144 34.96 -0.15 22.86
CA THR A 144 34.52 1.06 23.58
C THR A 144 34.00 2.15 22.63
N PRO A 145 33.17 3.10 23.10
CA PRO A 145 32.69 4.21 22.27
C PRO A 145 33.80 5.04 21.61
N GLU A 146 34.94 5.24 22.28
CA GLU A 146 36.09 5.94 21.70
C GLU A 146 36.78 5.12 20.60
N GLN A 147 36.87 3.80 20.78
CA GLN A 147 37.43 2.89 19.77
C GLN A 147 36.55 2.82 18.52
N LEU A 148 35.23 2.84 18.68
CA LEU A 148 34.27 2.94 17.58
C LEU A 148 34.43 4.28 16.83
N ALA A 149 34.52 5.40 17.55
CA ALA A 149 34.68 6.72 16.95
C ALA A 149 35.98 6.85 16.12
N ALA A 150 37.10 6.29 16.59
CA ALA A 150 38.38 6.29 15.87
C ALA A 150 38.37 5.39 14.62
N GLN A 151 37.71 4.23 14.67
CA GLN A 151 37.59 3.31 13.52
C GLN A 151 36.70 3.87 12.40
N PHE A 152 35.80 4.80 12.71
CA PHE A 152 34.89 5.41 11.73
C PHE A 152 35.47 6.60 10.97
N ALA A 153 36.68 7.05 11.28
CA ALA A 153 37.30 8.23 10.66
C ALA A 153 37.82 8.00 9.22
N ASP A 154 38.07 6.76 8.82
CA ASP A 154 38.55 6.43 7.48
C ASP A 154 37.44 5.74 6.66
N ILE A 155 36.91 6.47 5.68
CA ILE A 155 35.65 6.16 4.98
C ILE A 155 35.90 5.36 3.70
N GLN A 156 37.07 5.51 3.06
CA GLN A 156 37.28 5.07 1.67
C GLN A 156 38.09 3.77 1.51
N GLY A 157 38.55 3.15 2.62
CA GLY A 157 39.37 1.94 2.59
C GLY A 157 38.87 0.75 3.42
N GLU A 158 37.69 0.83 4.05
CA GLU A 158 37.17 -0.24 4.90
C GLU A 158 36.57 -1.37 4.05
N ASN A 159 37.20 -2.55 4.03
CA ASN A 159 36.72 -3.68 3.22
C ASN A 159 35.67 -4.57 3.91
N ASP A 160 35.44 -4.43 5.23
CA ASP A 160 34.44 -5.25 5.94
C ASP A 160 33.01 -4.66 5.79
N PRO A 161 32.06 -5.41 5.19
CA PRO A 161 30.69 -4.94 4.99
C PRO A 161 29.96 -4.53 6.27
N ILE A 162 30.21 -5.22 7.39
CA ILE A 162 29.55 -4.93 8.68
C ILE A 162 30.00 -3.57 9.21
N ARG A 163 31.31 -3.32 9.25
CA ARG A 163 31.85 -2.03 9.71
C ARG A 163 31.41 -0.87 8.83
N ARG A 164 31.35 -1.05 7.51
CA ARG A 164 30.82 -0.03 6.59
C ARG A 164 29.35 0.29 6.86
N LEU A 165 28.48 -0.72 6.98
CA LEU A 165 27.06 -0.48 7.30
C LEU A 165 26.87 0.21 8.65
N ALA A 166 27.66 -0.15 9.66
CA ALA A 166 27.64 0.51 10.96
C ALA A 166 27.97 2.01 10.85
N LYS A 167 28.92 2.40 9.98
CA LYS A 167 29.22 3.81 9.68
C LYS A 167 28.00 4.53 9.12
N TYR A 168 27.34 3.96 8.12
CA TYR A 168 26.15 4.57 7.51
C TYR A 168 24.99 4.69 8.50
N ILE A 169 24.76 3.69 9.35
CA ILE A 169 23.78 3.75 10.44
C ILE A 169 24.12 4.90 11.39
N ALA A 170 25.39 5.07 11.76
CA ALA A 170 25.81 6.16 12.62
C ALA A 170 25.59 7.54 11.98
N VAL A 171 25.80 7.68 10.66
CA VAL A 171 25.53 8.92 9.92
C VAL A 171 24.06 9.32 9.99
N VAL A 172 23.14 8.35 9.83
CA VAL A 172 21.70 8.64 9.85
C VAL A 172 21.06 8.62 11.25
N GLY A 173 21.73 8.04 12.26
CA GLY A 173 21.10 7.69 13.54
C GLY A 173 21.82 8.02 14.85
N ARG A 174 22.94 8.76 14.85
CA ARG A 174 23.74 9.06 16.07
C ARG A 174 22.95 9.74 17.21
N LYS A 175 22.66 11.03 17.09
CA LYS A 175 21.95 11.85 18.08
C LYS A 175 21.19 12.93 17.35
N ALA A 176 20.00 13.29 17.84
CA ALA A 176 19.24 14.41 17.29
C ALA A 176 20.13 15.66 17.17
N GLY A 177 20.18 16.26 15.98
CA GLY A 177 21.07 17.39 15.64
C GLY A 177 22.47 17.01 15.14
N HIS A 178 22.85 15.74 15.17
CA HIS A 178 24.14 15.21 14.69
C HIS A 178 23.96 14.11 13.63
N THR A 179 22.86 14.16 12.89
CA THR A 179 22.53 13.21 11.81
C THR A 179 22.43 13.96 10.49
N ARG A 180 22.80 13.30 9.39
CA ARG A 180 22.52 13.79 8.03
C ARG A 180 21.99 12.66 7.15
N PRO A 181 21.29 12.98 6.04
CA PRO A 181 21.02 12.01 4.98
C PRO A 181 22.34 11.44 4.43
N LEU A 182 22.28 10.22 3.90
CA LEU A 182 23.40 9.66 3.14
C LEU A 182 23.54 10.42 1.81
N GLU A 183 24.79 10.58 1.37
CA GLU A 183 25.08 10.98 0.00
C GLU A 183 24.73 9.85 -0.97
N MET A 184 24.59 10.17 -2.26
CA MET A 184 24.20 9.20 -3.27
C MET A 184 25.15 8.00 -3.36
N SER A 185 26.46 8.23 -3.29
CA SER A 185 27.49 7.18 -3.29
C SER A 185 27.47 6.33 -2.01
N GLU A 186 27.22 6.95 -0.86
CA GLU A 186 27.08 6.26 0.43
C GLU A 186 25.84 5.34 0.42
N ALA A 187 24.72 5.83 -0.09
CA ALA A 187 23.52 5.02 -0.27
C ALA A 187 23.74 3.89 -1.28
N GLU A 188 24.43 4.13 -2.39
CA GLU A 188 24.78 3.09 -3.37
C GLU A 188 25.63 1.97 -2.75
N ASP A 189 26.64 2.30 -1.96
CA ASP A 189 27.49 1.28 -1.29
C ASP A 189 26.73 0.51 -0.19
N ALA A 190 26.00 1.24 0.66
CA ALA A 190 25.20 0.63 1.72
C ALA A 190 24.19 -0.38 1.16
N PHE A 191 23.44 0.02 0.13
CA PHE A 191 22.41 -0.83 -0.45
C PHE A 191 22.97 -1.91 -1.37
N THR A 192 24.15 -1.73 -1.96
CA THR A 192 24.87 -2.83 -2.62
C THR A 192 25.14 -3.96 -1.63
N THR A 193 25.62 -3.61 -0.43
CA THR A 193 25.92 -4.61 0.61
C THR A 193 24.66 -5.37 1.03
N ILE A 194 23.53 -4.68 1.17
CA ILE A 194 22.23 -5.27 1.52
C ILE A 194 21.72 -6.17 0.39
N PHE A 195 21.75 -5.68 -0.85
CA PHE A 195 21.20 -6.38 -2.01
C PHE A 195 22.02 -7.58 -2.44
N THR A 196 23.31 -7.64 -2.09
CA THR A 196 24.16 -8.82 -2.29
C THR A 196 24.08 -9.84 -1.14
N GLY A 197 23.24 -9.58 -0.13
CA GLY A 197 23.02 -10.50 1.00
C GLY A 197 24.16 -10.52 2.03
N ASN A 198 25.05 -9.52 2.01
CA ASN A 198 26.24 -9.46 2.86
C ASN A 198 26.03 -8.67 4.16
N ALA A 199 24.84 -8.09 4.35
CA ALA A 199 24.47 -7.31 5.52
C ALA A 199 23.95 -8.20 6.66
N ASP A 200 24.17 -7.73 7.90
CA ASP A 200 23.55 -8.29 9.09
C ASP A 200 22.08 -7.86 9.22
N PRO A 201 21.14 -8.74 9.64
CA PRO A 201 19.71 -8.40 9.76
C PRO A 201 19.42 -7.20 10.67
N MET A 202 20.16 -7.05 11.77
CA MET A 202 19.99 -5.94 12.71
C MET A 202 20.39 -4.62 12.05
N GLN A 203 21.46 -4.63 11.25
CA GLN A 203 21.91 -3.46 10.51
C GLN A 203 20.93 -3.07 9.40
N ILE A 204 20.38 -4.05 8.67
CA ILE A 204 19.31 -3.81 7.68
C ILE A 204 18.13 -3.11 8.35
N SER A 205 17.64 -3.67 9.45
CA SER A 205 16.50 -3.12 10.20
C SER A 205 16.78 -1.68 10.66
N ALA A 206 17.93 -1.46 11.31
CA ALA A 206 18.31 -0.14 11.83
C ALA A 206 18.37 0.91 10.71
N LEU A 207 19.05 0.61 9.60
CA LEU A 207 19.23 1.56 8.51
C LEU A 207 17.91 1.90 7.82
N LEU A 208 17.11 0.90 7.46
CA LEU A 208 15.81 1.10 6.80
C LEU A 208 14.86 1.92 7.65
N ARG A 209 14.85 1.68 8.98
CA ARG A 209 13.99 2.42 9.90
C ARG A 209 14.42 3.86 10.10
N LEU A 210 15.73 4.11 10.24
CA LEU A 210 16.26 5.46 10.44
C LEU A 210 16.03 6.34 9.22
N ILE A 211 16.27 5.83 8.01
CA ILE A 211 15.99 6.56 6.77
C ILE A 211 14.49 6.82 6.64
N HIS A 212 13.64 5.79 6.82
CA HIS A 212 12.20 5.94 6.65
C HIS A 212 11.57 6.89 7.67
N TYR A 213 12.00 6.82 8.95
CA TYR A 213 11.50 7.72 10.00
C TYR A 213 11.87 9.18 9.74
N ARG A 214 13.08 9.43 9.22
CA ARG A 214 13.54 10.78 8.86
C ARG A 214 12.87 11.29 7.57
N GLY A 215 12.54 10.40 6.65
CA GLY A 215 12.11 10.69 5.29
C GLY A 215 13.27 10.59 4.30
N GLU A 216 13.03 9.93 3.18
CA GLU A 216 14.02 9.72 2.13
C GLU A 216 14.38 11.03 1.40
N THR A 217 15.64 11.18 1.03
CA THR A 217 16.09 12.25 0.11
C THR A 217 16.30 11.72 -1.31
N ALA A 218 16.28 12.61 -2.31
CA ALA A 218 16.51 12.21 -3.71
C ALA A 218 17.87 11.54 -3.93
N PRO A 219 19.01 12.03 -3.37
CA PRO A 219 20.30 11.35 -3.47
C PRO A 219 20.29 9.94 -2.86
N GLU A 220 19.67 9.76 -1.71
CA GLU A 220 19.54 8.44 -1.07
C GLU A 220 18.77 7.47 -1.95
N LEU A 221 17.61 7.90 -2.46
CA LEU A 221 16.76 7.09 -3.30
C LEU A 221 17.43 6.76 -4.64
N ALA A 222 18.15 7.72 -5.24
CA ALA A 222 18.93 7.50 -6.46
C ALA A 222 20.11 6.54 -6.23
N GLY A 223 20.80 6.63 -5.10
CA GLY A 223 21.88 5.70 -4.72
C GLY A 223 21.36 4.27 -4.52
N MET A 224 20.24 4.12 -3.81
CA MET A 224 19.53 2.84 -3.67
C MET A 224 19.16 2.25 -5.05
N ALA A 225 18.60 3.07 -5.94
CA ALA A 225 18.18 2.64 -7.27
C ALA A 225 19.38 2.24 -8.15
N ARG A 226 20.51 2.95 -8.09
CA ARG A 226 21.76 2.55 -8.77
C ARG A 226 22.26 1.20 -8.28
N ALA A 227 22.30 1.00 -6.97
CA ALA A 227 22.70 -0.27 -6.39
C ALA A 227 21.81 -1.42 -6.88
N ALA A 228 20.48 -1.20 -6.90
CA ALA A 228 19.53 -2.18 -7.38
C ALA A 228 19.71 -2.48 -8.88
N ARG A 229 19.76 -1.45 -9.74
CA ARG A 229 19.90 -1.60 -11.19
C ARG A 229 21.17 -2.33 -11.60
N ARG A 230 22.28 -2.09 -10.89
CA ARG A 230 23.55 -2.79 -11.16
C ARG A 230 23.45 -4.30 -10.94
N ILE A 231 22.60 -4.75 -10.02
CA ILE A 231 22.48 -6.16 -9.65
C ILE A 231 21.32 -6.83 -10.40
N TYR A 232 20.22 -6.10 -10.59
CA TYR A 232 18.92 -6.65 -10.96
C TYR A 232 18.35 -6.14 -12.28
N SER A 233 19.04 -5.25 -13.00
CA SER A 233 18.59 -4.80 -14.31
C SER A 233 19.44 -5.38 -15.43
N ALA A 234 18.84 -5.56 -16.60
CA ALA A 234 19.52 -5.89 -17.84
C ALA A 234 19.08 -4.94 -18.95
N ASP A 235 19.94 -4.64 -19.91
CA ASP A 235 19.53 -3.82 -21.05
C ASP A 235 18.53 -4.58 -21.92
N ALA A 236 17.41 -3.93 -22.26
CA ALA A 236 16.40 -4.48 -23.14
C ALA A 236 16.86 -4.63 -24.60
N GLU A 237 17.95 -3.96 -24.99
CA GLU A 237 18.47 -3.92 -26.37
C GLU A 237 17.41 -3.46 -27.39
N LEU A 238 16.57 -2.51 -26.99
CA LEU A 238 15.53 -1.94 -27.84
C LEU A 238 16.05 -0.70 -28.57
N ASN A 239 15.82 -0.64 -29.88
CA ASN A 239 16.17 0.51 -30.73
C ASN A 239 15.03 1.54 -30.84
N MET A 240 14.01 1.45 -29.98
CA MET A 240 12.82 2.28 -30.02
C MET A 240 12.42 2.76 -28.62
N PRO A 241 11.66 3.87 -28.50
CA PRO A 241 11.22 4.38 -27.21
C PRO A 241 10.32 3.37 -26.50
N ALA A 242 10.62 3.08 -25.23
CA ALA A 242 9.94 2.07 -24.43
C ALA A 242 9.67 2.58 -23.02
N LEU A 243 8.62 2.05 -22.40
CA LEU A 243 8.09 2.51 -21.13
C LEU A 243 8.31 1.49 -20.01
N ASP A 244 8.95 1.94 -18.95
CA ASP A 244 8.99 1.28 -17.65
C ASP A 244 7.79 1.72 -16.81
N TRP A 245 7.04 0.75 -16.27
CA TRP A 245 5.80 1.00 -15.55
C TRP A 245 5.75 0.20 -14.23
N PRO A 246 6.24 0.78 -13.13
CA PRO A 246 6.16 0.18 -11.81
C PRO A 246 4.71 -0.02 -11.32
N ALA A 247 4.40 -1.22 -10.83
CA ALA A 247 3.07 -1.63 -10.38
C ALA A 247 3.15 -2.34 -9.01
N TYR A 248 3.25 -1.56 -7.93
CA TYR A 248 3.39 -2.08 -6.56
C TYR A 248 2.12 -1.82 -5.74
N LEU A 249 1.17 -2.75 -5.82
CA LEU A 249 -0.13 -2.59 -5.16
C LEU A 249 -0.07 -2.99 -3.68
N SER A 250 -0.71 -2.18 -2.85
CA SER A 250 -1.03 -2.59 -1.48
C SER A 250 -1.96 -3.82 -1.50
N PRO A 251 -1.77 -4.81 -0.61
CA PRO A 251 -2.70 -5.94 -0.46
C PRO A 251 -4.13 -5.48 -0.12
N ASN A 252 -4.28 -4.34 0.55
CA ASN A 252 -5.59 -3.77 0.91
C ASN A 252 -6.27 -3.07 -0.30
N SER A 253 -5.54 -2.97 -1.43
CA SER A 253 -5.90 -3.17 -2.85
C SER A 253 -7.30 -3.47 -3.38
N MET A 254 -8.40 -2.82 -2.98
CA MET A 254 -9.73 -3.08 -3.58
C MET A 254 -9.98 -2.52 -4.99
N GLN A 255 -9.09 -1.68 -5.53
CA GLN A 255 -9.29 -1.08 -6.87
C GLN A 255 -8.92 -2.05 -7.98
N SER A 256 -9.71 -2.11 -9.04
CA SER A 256 -9.38 -2.89 -10.23
C SER A 256 -8.15 -2.32 -10.95
N PRO A 257 -7.25 -3.15 -11.52
CA PRO A 257 -6.00 -2.70 -12.12
C PRO A 257 -6.23 -2.14 -13.53
N TRP A 258 -6.84 -0.96 -13.66
CA TRP A 258 -7.15 -0.34 -14.96
C TRP A 258 -5.89 0.02 -15.74
N PHE A 259 -4.82 0.43 -15.06
CA PHE A 259 -3.52 0.70 -15.66
C PHE A 259 -2.95 -0.45 -16.52
N MET A 260 -3.29 -1.71 -16.23
CA MET A 260 -2.84 -2.84 -17.05
C MET A 260 -3.52 -2.86 -18.42
N LEU A 261 -4.79 -2.45 -18.49
CA LEU A 261 -5.50 -2.25 -19.76
C LEU A 261 -4.92 -1.05 -20.51
N SER A 262 -4.56 0.01 -19.79
CA SER A 262 -3.88 1.18 -20.37
C SER A 262 -2.54 0.80 -21.00
N ALA A 263 -1.74 -0.05 -20.34
CA ALA A 263 -0.47 -0.51 -20.85
C ALA A 263 -0.59 -1.31 -22.16
N LEU A 264 -1.65 -2.13 -22.31
CA LEU A 264 -1.95 -2.79 -23.59
C LEU A 264 -2.20 -1.79 -24.72
N LEU A 265 -2.88 -0.67 -24.43
CA LEU A 265 -3.08 0.38 -25.43
C LEU A 265 -1.74 1.06 -25.80
N VAL A 266 -0.87 1.31 -24.83
CA VAL A 266 0.48 1.86 -25.09
C VAL A 266 1.30 0.92 -25.98
N ALA A 267 1.28 -0.38 -25.69
CA ALA A 267 1.96 -1.39 -26.51
C ALA A 267 1.42 -1.43 -27.95
N ARG A 268 0.09 -1.42 -28.10
CA ARG A 268 -0.59 -1.37 -29.41
C ARG A 268 -0.34 -0.07 -30.18
N ALA A 269 -0.02 1.02 -29.47
CA ALA A 269 0.38 2.27 -30.10
C ALA A 269 1.80 2.22 -30.70
N GLY A 270 2.53 1.13 -30.46
CA GLY A 270 3.89 0.88 -30.95
C GLY A 270 5.00 1.14 -29.94
N PHE A 271 4.70 1.41 -28.67
CA PHE A 271 5.71 1.66 -27.64
C PHE A 271 5.87 0.42 -26.76
N PRO A 272 7.05 -0.24 -26.73
CA PRO A 272 7.23 -1.39 -25.85
C PRO A 272 7.02 -1.04 -24.39
N VAL A 273 6.34 -1.90 -23.63
CA VAL A 273 6.04 -1.64 -22.21
C VAL A 273 6.54 -2.78 -21.31
N VAL A 274 7.24 -2.43 -20.25
CA VAL A 274 7.60 -3.34 -19.15
C VAL A 274 6.84 -2.90 -17.91
N LEU A 275 5.79 -3.65 -17.58
CA LEU A 275 5.17 -3.54 -16.26
C LEU A 275 6.01 -4.37 -15.29
N HIS A 276 6.34 -3.85 -14.12
CA HIS A 276 7.03 -4.66 -13.11
C HIS A 276 6.51 -4.37 -11.71
N GLY A 277 6.38 -5.41 -10.89
CA GLY A 277 6.03 -5.20 -9.49
C GLY A 277 5.46 -6.40 -8.78
N ASN A 278 4.63 -6.13 -7.78
CA ASN A 278 4.06 -7.12 -6.87
C ASN A 278 2.78 -6.56 -6.25
N CYS A 279 1.87 -7.44 -5.83
CA CYS A 279 0.74 -7.10 -4.99
C CYS A 279 0.90 -7.84 -3.66
N GLY A 280 1.03 -7.14 -2.52
CA GLY A 280 0.99 -7.79 -1.20
C GLY A 280 1.92 -8.99 -0.96
N THR A 281 1.52 -9.85 -0.02
CA THR A 281 2.17 -11.12 0.33
C THR A 281 1.10 -12.18 0.63
N GLY A 282 1.43 -13.47 0.59
CA GLY A 282 0.50 -14.55 0.95
C GLY A 282 -0.58 -14.84 -0.12
N GLU A 283 -1.79 -15.25 0.29
CA GLU A 283 -2.86 -15.76 -0.58
C GLU A 283 -3.55 -14.71 -1.47
N ILE A 284 -3.30 -13.42 -1.23
CA ILE A 284 -3.85 -12.30 -2.00
C ILE A 284 -2.79 -11.60 -2.86
N SER A 285 -1.64 -12.26 -3.06
CA SER A 285 -0.50 -11.64 -3.73
C SER A 285 -0.50 -11.72 -5.25
N GLY A 286 -1.23 -12.69 -5.82
CA GLY A 286 -1.25 -12.98 -7.25
C GLY A 286 -2.18 -12.10 -8.08
N LYS A 287 -2.65 -10.96 -7.55
CA LYS A 287 -3.66 -10.13 -8.22
C LYS A 287 -3.23 -9.65 -9.61
N LEU A 288 -1.97 -9.24 -9.76
CA LEU A 288 -1.45 -8.73 -11.03
C LEU A 288 -1.25 -9.86 -12.04
N GLU A 289 -0.87 -11.04 -11.57
CA GLU A 289 -0.74 -12.24 -12.37
C GLU A 289 -2.10 -12.73 -12.89
N ILE A 290 -3.14 -12.74 -12.02
CA ILE A 290 -4.52 -13.03 -12.45
C ILE A 290 -4.96 -12.05 -13.54
N ALA A 291 -4.70 -10.75 -13.34
CA ALA A 291 -5.05 -9.73 -14.33
C ALA A 291 -4.28 -9.93 -15.65
N ALA A 292 -2.97 -10.21 -15.57
CA ALA A 292 -2.13 -10.45 -16.73
C ALA A 292 -2.61 -11.66 -17.54
N GLU A 293 -2.86 -12.79 -16.87
CA GLU A 293 -3.38 -14.01 -17.51
C GLU A 293 -4.74 -13.75 -18.18
N ALA A 294 -5.66 -13.06 -17.51
CA ALA A 294 -7.00 -12.79 -18.03
C ALA A 294 -6.99 -11.96 -19.34
N ILE A 295 -6.00 -11.08 -19.52
CA ILE A 295 -5.86 -10.24 -20.72
C ILE A 295 -4.78 -10.72 -21.68
N ASN A 296 -4.23 -11.93 -21.47
CA ASN A 296 -3.15 -12.53 -22.26
C ASN A 296 -1.87 -11.66 -22.31
N LEU A 297 -1.57 -10.96 -21.22
CA LEU A 297 -0.32 -10.22 -21.04
C LEU A 297 0.79 -11.21 -20.63
N PRO A 298 1.91 -11.33 -21.39
CA PRO A 298 2.98 -12.26 -21.06
C PRO A 298 3.60 -11.96 -19.68
N ILE A 299 3.72 -13.01 -18.86
CA ILE A 299 4.39 -12.92 -17.55
C ILE A 299 5.83 -13.42 -17.71
N ALA A 300 6.79 -12.53 -17.51
CA ALA A 300 8.21 -12.82 -17.61
C ALA A 300 8.85 -12.96 -16.22
N THR A 301 9.23 -14.19 -15.86
CA THR A 301 9.89 -14.51 -14.57
C THR A 301 11.42 -14.43 -14.63
N SER A 302 11.98 -13.88 -15.72
CA SER A 302 13.40 -13.59 -15.87
C SER A 302 13.63 -12.53 -16.93
N HIS A 303 14.82 -11.92 -16.96
CA HIS A 303 15.23 -10.98 -18.01
C HIS A 303 15.18 -11.60 -19.42
N SER A 304 15.54 -12.88 -19.57
CA SER A 304 15.50 -13.54 -20.89
C SER A 304 14.06 -13.63 -21.41
N LEU A 305 13.14 -14.09 -20.56
CA LEU A 305 11.72 -14.18 -20.92
C LEU A 305 11.12 -12.79 -21.19
N ALA A 306 11.59 -11.75 -20.49
CA ALA A 306 11.16 -10.38 -20.73
C ALA A 306 11.61 -9.90 -22.11
N LYS A 307 12.87 -10.15 -22.50
CA LYS A 307 13.38 -9.84 -23.85
C LYS A 307 12.57 -10.54 -24.93
N ASP A 308 12.28 -11.84 -24.76
CA ASP A 308 11.52 -12.62 -25.72
C ASP A 308 10.07 -12.11 -25.83
N ALA A 309 9.43 -11.81 -24.71
CA ALA A 309 8.08 -11.25 -24.67
C ALA A 309 8.02 -9.84 -25.30
N LEU A 310 9.01 -8.99 -25.06
CA LEU A 310 9.09 -7.66 -25.69
C LEU A 310 9.25 -7.76 -27.21
N ARG A 311 10.06 -8.71 -27.71
CA ARG A 311 10.23 -8.94 -29.15
C ARG A 311 8.95 -9.48 -29.80
N ALA A 312 8.24 -10.40 -29.14
CA ALA A 312 7.07 -11.06 -29.70
C ALA A 312 5.77 -10.26 -29.56
N HIS A 313 5.60 -9.55 -28.44
CA HIS A 313 4.32 -8.92 -28.07
C HIS A 313 4.42 -7.40 -27.84
N GLY A 314 5.63 -6.84 -27.77
CA GLY A 314 5.82 -5.44 -27.40
C GLY A 314 5.47 -5.12 -25.94
N ILE A 315 5.13 -6.12 -25.12
CA ILE A 315 4.76 -5.88 -23.73
C ILE A 315 5.01 -7.12 -22.87
N CYS A 316 5.39 -6.91 -21.61
CA CYS A 316 5.42 -7.96 -20.59
C CYS A 316 5.11 -7.42 -19.19
N PHE A 317 4.68 -8.32 -18.30
CA PHE A 317 4.66 -8.11 -16.86
C PHE A 317 5.78 -8.92 -16.19
N MET A 318 6.62 -8.26 -15.40
CA MET A 318 7.69 -8.88 -14.62
C MET A 318 7.35 -8.86 -13.13
N PRO A 319 6.97 -10.00 -12.53
CA PRO A 319 6.84 -10.11 -11.08
C PRO A 319 8.19 -9.85 -10.41
N MET A 320 8.20 -9.10 -9.30
CA MET A 320 9.43 -8.71 -8.60
C MET A 320 10.33 -9.91 -8.23
N ALA A 321 9.71 -11.05 -7.89
CA ALA A 321 10.42 -12.28 -7.60
C ALA A 321 11.30 -12.80 -8.75
N GLY A 322 10.93 -12.50 -10.00
CA GLY A 322 11.64 -12.97 -11.20
C GLY A 322 12.91 -12.18 -11.54
N PHE A 323 13.11 -11.00 -10.94
CA PHE A 323 14.29 -10.17 -11.25
C PHE A 323 15.01 -9.60 -10.02
N ALA A 324 14.30 -9.33 -8.91
CA ALA A 324 14.88 -8.74 -7.70
C ALA A 324 14.48 -9.52 -6.43
N PRO A 325 14.92 -10.79 -6.27
CA PRO A 325 14.52 -11.66 -5.16
C PRO A 325 14.84 -11.09 -3.78
N GLN A 326 16.01 -10.46 -3.60
CA GLN A 326 16.40 -9.87 -2.32
C GLN A 326 15.54 -8.66 -1.95
N ILE A 327 15.19 -7.82 -2.93
CA ILE A 327 14.29 -6.67 -2.72
C ILE A 327 12.89 -7.18 -2.38
N HIS A 328 12.45 -8.28 -3.01
CA HIS A 328 11.19 -8.92 -2.66
C HIS A 328 11.19 -9.41 -1.21
N ALA A 329 12.27 -10.04 -0.75
CA ALA A 329 12.40 -10.47 0.64
C ALA A 329 12.34 -9.28 1.62
N LEU A 330 12.98 -8.14 1.30
CA LEU A 330 12.91 -6.91 2.10
C LEU A 330 11.49 -6.32 2.15
N MET A 331 10.78 -6.32 1.03
CA MET A 331 9.39 -5.87 0.94
C MET A 331 8.45 -6.78 1.76
N ALA A 332 8.76 -8.07 1.84
CA ALA A 332 8.00 -9.05 2.61
C ALA A 332 8.16 -8.90 4.13
N LEU A 333 9.03 -8.00 4.62
CA LEU A 333 9.17 -7.69 6.05
C LEU A 333 8.06 -6.80 6.61
N TYR A 334 7.10 -6.35 5.79
CA TYR A 334 5.99 -5.50 6.25
C TYR A 334 5.26 -6.05 7.49
N PRO A 335 4.87 -7.36 7.58
CA PRO A 335 4.20 -7.90 8.76
C PRO A 335 5.07 -7.90 10.03
N LEU A 336 6.40 -7.86 9.89
CA LEU A 336 7.31 -7.76 11.03
C LEU A 336 7.37 -6.33 11.58
N PHE A 337 7.23 -5.34 10.70
CA PHE A 337 7.37 -3.92 11.04
C PHE A 337 6.04 -3.20 11.22
N GLU A 338 4.94 -3.78 10.74
CA GLU A 338 3.59 -3.17 10.68
C GLU A 338 3.58 -1.77 10.05
N SER A 339 4.53 -1.51 9.14
CA SER A 339 4.72 -0.20 8.51
C SER A 339 5.62 -0.29 7.28
N ARG A 340 5.55 0.76 6.44
CA ARG A 340 6.37 0.91 5.25
C ARG A 340 7.85 1.13 5.62
N SER A 341 8.71 0.95 4.62
CA SER A 341 10.13 1.28 4.68
C SER A 341 10.54 2.02 3.41
N SER A 342 11.79 2.46 3.34
CA SER A 342 12.35 3.09 2.14
C SER A 342 12.34 2.18 0.91
N MET A 343 12.15 0.87 1.08
CA MET A 343 11.92 -0.05 -0.04
C MET A 343 10.63 0.29 -0.80
N ASN A 344 9.58 0.75 -0.11
CA ASN A 344 8.33 1.15 -0.75
C ASN A 344 8.50 2.37 -1.68
N SER A 345 9.48 3.23 -1.43
CA SER A 345 9.83 4.33 -2.34
C SER A 345 10.75 3.84 -3.46
N LEU A 346 11.75 3.00 -3.13
CA LEU A 346 12.72 2.48 -4.07
C LEU A 346 12.08 1.68 -5.22
N VAL A 347 11.06 0.87 -4.92
CA VAL A 347 10.49 -0.08 -5.88
C VAL A 347 10.00 0.59 -7.17
N HIS A 348 9.62 1.86 -7.12
CA HIS A 348 9.22 2.67 -8.28
C HIS A 348 10.36 3.07 -9.21
N LEU A 349 11.62 2.86 -8.82
CA LEU A 349 12.79 3.27 -9.59
C LEU A 349 13.66 2.08 -10.02
N LEU A 350 13.20 0.84 -9.81
CA LEU A 350 13.99 -0.35 -10.12
C LEU A 350 14.29 -0.49 -11.61
N ASN A 351 13.29 -0.31 -12.49
CA ASN A 351 13.46 -0.37 -13.94
C ASN A 351 14.32 -1.56 -14.40
N PRO A 352 13.78 -2.80 -14.34
CA PRO A 352 14.54 -4.03 -14.56
C PRO A 352 15.12 -4.17 -15.98
N MET A 353 14.63 -3.37 -16.92
CA MET A 353 15.04 -3.44 -18.32
C MET A 353 15.83 -2.20 -18.79
N ASN A 354 16.25 -1.35 -17.84
CA ASN A 354 17.02 -0.12 -18.06
C ASN A 354 16.41 0.82 -19.14
N LEU A 355 15.09 0.95 -19.13
CA LEU A 355 14.34 1.76 -20.10
C LEU A 355 14.52 3.26 -19.82
N LYS A 356 14.39 4.07 -20.87
CA LYS A 356 14.65 5.52 -20.80
C LYS A 356 13.47 6.33 -20.29
N ALA A 357 12.26 5.77 -20.31
CA ALA A 357 11.06 6.45 -19.87
C ALA A 357 10.38 5.67 -18.76
N SER A 358 10.00 6.34 -17.65
CA SER A 358 9.27 5.71 -16.54
C SER A 358 7.99 6.45 -16.18
N PHE A 359 6.88 5.74 -16.04
CA PHE A 359 5.61 6.30 -15.57
C PHE A 359 5.31 5.85 -14.13
N LEU A 360 5.43 6.79 -13.20
CA LEU A 360 5.47 6.53 -11.76
C LEU A 360 4.17 6.95 -11.07
N GLY A 361 3.70 6.13 -10.13
CA GLY A 361 2.59 6.48 -9.25
C GLY A 361 3.01 6.41 -7.79
N VAL A 362 2.73 7.47 -7.04
CA VAL A 362 3.12 7.59 -5.63
C VAL A 362 1.92 7.97 -4.77
N THR A 363 1.89 7.49 -3.53
CA THR A 363 0.76 7.72 -2.59
C THR A 363 0.68 9.12 -2.00
N GLN A 364 1.79 9.84 -1.91
CA GLN A 364 1.84 11.14 -1.25
C GLN A 364 2.27 12.26 -2.21
N PRO A 365 1.62 13.44 -2.17
CA PRO A 365 2.00 14.57 -3.02
C PRO A 365 3.48 14.96 -2.92
N ALA A 366 4.06 14.89 -1.72
CA ALA A 366 5.48 15.20 -1.46
C ALA A 366 6.43 14.24 -2.21
N TYR A 367 6.02 12.98 -2.40
CA TYR A 367 6.83 11.98 -3.08
C TYR A 367 6.92 12.16 -4.59
N ARG A 368 6.06 12.99 -5.19
CA ARG A 368 6.09 13.23 -6.65
C ARG A 368 7.39 13.92 -7.05
N LYS A 369 7.75 14.98 -6.34
CA LYS A 369 9.02 15.69 -6.52
C LYS A 369 10.20 14.79 -6.17
N LEU A 370 10.14 14.11 -5.02
CA LEU A 370 11.20 13.18 -4.60
C LEU A 370 11.57 12.16 -5.69
N HIS A 371 10.60 11.48 -6.30
CA HIS A 371 10.88 10.47 -7.33
C HIS A 371 11.33 11.08 -8.66
N ARG A 372 10.77 12.23 -9.04
CA ARG A 372 11.22 12.98 -10.22
C ARG A 372 12.67 13.43 -10.06
N ASP A 373 13.01 14.00 -8.92
CA ASP A 373 14.34 14.53 -8.61
C ASP A 373 15.36 13.38 -8.48
N ALA A 374 14.98 12.26 -7.85
CA ALA A 374 15.80 11.04 -7.83
C ALA A 374 16.02 10.49 -9.26
N GLY A 375 14.97 10.51 -10.08
CA GLY A 375 15.05 10.14 -11.48
C GLY A 375 15.96 11.04 -12.33
N ALA A 376 15.99 12.35 -12.04
CA ALA A 376 16.94 13.28 -12.64
C ALA A 376 18.39 12.94 -12.27
N LEU A 377 18.66 12.62 -10.99
CA LEU A 377 19.97 12.14 -10.54
C LEU A 377 20.39 10.81 -11.17
N LEU A 378 19.41 9.97 -11.54
CA LEU A 378 19.63 8.73 -12.29
C LEU A 378 19.84 8.94 -13.81
N GLY A 379 19.73 10.18 -14.29
CA GLY A 379 19.88 10.50 -15.71
C GLY A 379 18.75 9.99 -16.59
N LEU A 380 17.55 9.76 -16.04
CA LEU A 380 16.39 9.35 -16.83
C LEU A 380 15.88 10.52 -17.68
N PRO A 381 15.78 10.37 -19.01
CA PRO A 381 15.36 11.46 -19.89
C PRO A 381 13.86 11.75 -19.81
N SER A 382 12.99 10.78 -19.51
CA SER A 382 11.54 10.99 -19.49
C SER A 382 10.89 10.37 -18.27
N ILE A 383 10.28 11.18 -17.42
CA ILE A 383 9.51 10.70 -16.26
C ILE A 383 8.19 11.45 -16.21
N SER A 384 7.11 10.73 -15.95
CA SER A 384 5.86 11.32 -15.46
C SER A 384 5.53 10.73 -14.10
N VAL A 385 5.19 11.56 -13.12
CA VAL A 385 4.83 11.14 -11.77
C VAL A 385 3.44 11.64 -11.42
N VAL A 386 2.56 10.71 -11.04
CA VAL A 386 1.19 10.99 -10.63
C VAL A 386 0.98 10.64 -9.16
N SER A 387 0.17 11.44 -8.46
CA SER A 387 -0.33 11.04 -7.13
C SER A 387 -1.57 10.20 -7.34
N THR A 388 -1.52 8.97 -6.84
CA THR A 388 -2.63 8.03 -6.86
C THR A 388 -2.83 7.47 -5.47
N SER A 389 -4.00 6.92 -5.18
CA SER A 389 -4.29 6.41 -3.84
C SER A 389 -3.43 5.20 -3.42
N ARG A 390 -2.62 4.58 -4.30
CA ARG A 390 -2.19 3.19 -4.12
C ARG A 390 -0.85 2.77 -4.77
N ASP A 391 0.08 3.69 -5.03
CA ASP A 391 1.46 3.38 -5.47
C ASP A 391 1.54 2.67 -6.86
N VAL A 392 0.67 3.06 -7.80
CA VAL A 392 0.77 2.70 -9.21
C VAL A 392 0.36 3.89 -10.07
N ALA A 393 0.99 4.06 -11.23
CA ALA A 393 0.66 5.17 -12.12
C ALA A 393 -0.68 4.89 -12.83
N GLU A 394 -1.72 5.56 -12.37
CA GLU A 394 -3.09 5.50 -12.90
C GLU A 394 -3.74 6.87 -12.70
N LEU A 395 -4.26 7.46 -13.77
CA LEU A 395 -4.92 8.76 -13.69
C LEU A 395 -6.35 8.62 -13.22
N VAL A 396 -6.83 9.59 -12.45
CA VAL A 396 -8.25 9.69 -12.07
C VAL A 396 -8.83 10.94 -12.72
N PRO A 397 -9.20 10.89 -14.01
CA PRO A 397 -9.46 12.09 -14.82
C PRO A 397 -10.65 12.94 -14.35
N HIS A 398 -11.41 12.47 -13.36
CA HIS A 398 -12.56 13.17 -12.76
C HIS A 398 -12.18 14.06 -11.56
N ARG A 399 -10.89 14.30 -11.35
CA ARG A 399 -10.36 15.26 -10.38
C ARG A 399 -9.25 16.06 -11.05
N ALA A 400 -8.96 17.25 -10.52
CA ALA A 400 -7.80 17.99 -10.95
C ALA A 400 -6.53 17.21 -10.59
N HIS A 401 -5.68 16.94 -11.58
CA HIS A 401 -4.44 16.22 -11.41
C HIS A 401 -3.29 16.94 -12.09
N THR A 402 -2.27 17.26 -11.29
CA THR A 402 -0.96 17.68 -11.79
C THR A 402 -0.08 16.44 -11.93
N VAL A 403 0.42 16.23 -13.15
CA VAL A 403 1.48 15.28 -13.46
C VAL A 403 2.81 16.01 -13.33
N HIS A 404 3.69 15.55 -12.44
CA HIS A 404 5.04 16.12 -12.36
C HIS A 404 5.91 15.42 -13.38
N ARG A 405 6.48 16.18 -14.31
CA ARG A 405 7.23 15.60 -15.43
C ARG A 405 8.67 16.09 -15.45
N LEU A 406 9.54 15.22 -15.92
CA LEU A 406 10.92 15.49 -16.27
C LEU A 406 11.11 15.11 -17.74
N LEU A 407 11.56 16.05 -18.58
CA LEU A 407 11.98 15.80 -19.95
C LEU A 407 13.38 16.36 -20.17
N ASP A 408 14.34 15.49 -20.49
CA ASP A 408 15.75 15.83 -20.75
C ASP A 408 16.33 16.78 -19.71
N GLY A 409 16.13 16.46 -18.43
CA GLY A 409 16.62 17.24 -17.29
C GLY A 409 15.78 18.48 -16.95
N ARG A 410 14.72 18.79 -17.70
CA ARG A 410 13.83 19.95 -17.46
C ARG A 410 12.54 19.53 -16.79
N GLU A 411 12.19 20.23 -15.71
CA GLU A 411 10.91 20.07 -15.02
C GLU A 411 9.78 20.76 -15.80
N ILE A 412 8.76 20.01 -16.20
CA ILE A 412 7.63 20.53 -16.99
C ILE A 412 6.29 19.95 -16.53
N ASP A 413 5.86 20.36 -15.34
CA ASP A 413 4.60 19.91 -14.75
C ASP A 413 3.41 20.16 -15.70
N LEU A 414 2.51 19.18 -15.80
CA LEU A 414 1.33 19.21 -16.65
C LEU A 414 0.07 19.21 -15.79
N LEU A 415 -0.77 20.23 -15.95
CA LEU A 415 -2.11 20.24 -15.38
C LEU A 415 -3.09 19.62 -16.39
N LEU A 416 -3.68 18.48 -16.03
CA LEU A 416 -4.65 17.82 -16.88
C LEU A 416 -6.07 18.37 -16.66
N PRO A 417 -6.89 18.47 -17.73
CA PRO A 417 -8.28 18.87 -17.61
C PRO A 417 -9.07 17.85 -16.79
N THR A 418 -10.03 18.34 -16.00
CA THR A 418 -10.95 17.48 -15.27
C THR A 418 -12.13 17.10 -16.17
N LEU A 419 -12.30 15.81 -16.43
CA LEU A 419 -13.41 15.27 -17.18
C LEU A 419 -14.68 15.20 -16.32
N SER A 420 -15.82 15.43 -16.97
CA SER A 420 -17.16 15.31 -16.38
C SER A 420 -17.31 14.01 -15.60
N ARG A 421 -17.88 14.09 -14.40
CA ARG A 421 -18.11 12.91 -13.56
C ARG A 421 -19.38 12.20 -14.02
N GLU A 422 -19.23 11.21 -14.88
CA GLU A 422 -20.35 10.39 -15.32
C GLU A 422 -20.72 9.33 -14.28
N SER A 423 -22.01 8.97 -14.21
CA SER A 423 -22.49 7.88 -13.38
C SER A 423 -22.08 6.53 -13.99
N GLY A 424 -21.16 5.82 -13.35
CA GLY A 424 -20.90 4.42 -13.68
C GLY A 424 -22.09 3.55 -13.28
N ASP A 425 -22.32 2.47 -14.02
CA ASP A 425 -23.36 1.52 -13.68
C ASP A 425 -23.06 0.85 -12.33
N LYS A 426 -24.08 0.80 -11.46
CA LYS A 426 -23.98 0.10 -10.18
C LYS A 426 -24.09 -1.40 -10.43
N HIS A 427 -22.98 -2.06 -10.74
CA HIS A 427 -22.96 -3.50 -10.90
C HIS A 427 -22.89 -4.19 -9.53
N SER A 428 -24.05 -4.40 -8.91
CA SER A 428 -24.15 -4.95 -7.55
C SER A 428 -23.81 -6.44 -7.44
N ASN A 429 -23.76 -7.18 -8.56
CA ASN A 429 -23.69 -8.64 -8.55
C ASN A 429 -22.38 -9.23 -9.08
N PHE A 430 -21.48 -8.41 -9.65
CA PHE A 430 -20.17 -8.87 -10.10
C PHE A 430 -19.13 -8.73 -8.99
N SER A 431 -18.22 -9.69 -8.92
CA SER A 431 -16.94 -9.48 -8.24
C SER A 431 -16.15 -8.38 -8.93
N SER A 432 -15.19 -7.77 -8.22
CA SER A 432 -14.34 -6.71 -8.79
C SER A 432 -13.52 -7.20 -9.98
N PHE A 433 -13.14 -8.48 -10.01
CA PHE A 433 -12.50 -9.14 -11.16
C PHE A 433 -13.44 -9.27 -12.35
N GLU A 434 -14.62 -9.88 -12.18
CA GLU A 434 -15.59 -10.07 -13.26
C GLU A 434 -16.00 -8.75 -13.89
N TYR A 435 -16.19 -7.72 -13.06
CA TYR A 435 -16.47 -6.38 -13.54
C TYR A 435 -15.31 -5.79 -14.37
N TRP A 436 -14.08 -5.88 -13.87
CA TRP A 436 -12.90 -5.39 -14.59
C TRP A 436 -12.72 -6.09 -15.93
N TYR A 437 -12.87 -7.42 -15.95
CA TYR A 437 -12.80 -8.20 -17.17
C TYR A 437 -13.98 -7.95 -18.10
N GLY A 438 -15.18 -7.71 -17.56
CA GLY A 438 -16.36 -7.32 -18.32
C GLY A 438 -16.18 -6.01 -19.07
N VAL A 439 -15.56 -5.00 -18.43
CA VAL A 439 -15.22 -3.73 -19.10
C VAL A 439 -14.19 -3.95 -20.21
N TRP A 440 -13.16 -4.77 -19.95
CA TRP A 440 -12.18 -5.13 -20.98
C TRP A 440 -12.83 -5.82 -22.17
N SER A 441 -13.58 -6.90 -21.96
CA SER A 441 -14.22 -7.71 -23.01
C SER A 441 -15.37 -7.00 -23.73
N GLY A 442 -15.92 -5.93 -23.14
CA GLY A 442 -17.09 -5.21 -23.66
C GLY A 442 -18.42 -5.78 -23.16
N ALA A 443 -18.41 -6.78 -22.27
CA ALA A 443 -19.60 -7.30 -21.61
C ALA A 443 -20.20 -6.33 -20.56
N ALA A 444 -19.41 -5.35 -20.10
CA ALA A 444 -19.85 -4.25 -19.25
C ALA A 444 -19.39 -2.91 -19.84
N VAL A 445 -20.22 -1.87 -19.66
CA VAL A 445 -19.89 -0.51 -20.10
C VAL A 445 -19.75 0.36 -18.86
N ASP A 446 -18.59 0.99 -18.69
CA ASP A 446 -18.38 1.96 -17.64
C ASP A 446 -17.53 3.13 -18.15
N LYS A 447 -18.18 4.26 -18.42
CA LYS A 447 -17.50 5.41 -19.02
C LYS A 447 -16.42 5.99 -18.12
N ARG A 448 -16.56 5.86 -16.81
CA ARG A 448 -15.57 6.33 -15.83
C ARG A 448 -14.30 5.47 -15.88
N ALA A 449 -14.47 4.15 -15.97
CA ALA A 449 -13.35 3.22 -16.15
C ALA A 449 -12.69 3.44 -17.52
N GLU A 450 -13.47 3.60 -18.59
CA GLU A 450 -12.93 3.92 -19.92
C GLU A 450 -12.09 5.20 -19.92
N ASN A 451 -12.61 6.30 -19.34
CA ASN A 451 -11.89 7.56 -19.27
C ASN A 451 -10.59 7.40 -18.47
N THR A 452 -10.60 6.61 -17.39
CA THR A 452 -9.42 6.28 -16.60
C THR A 452 -8.38 5.54 -17.45
N ILE A 453 -8.80 4.53 -18.20
CA ILE A 453 -7.93 3.73 -19.08
C ILE A 453 -7.33 4.60 -20.19
N VAL A 454 -8.16 5.36 -20.90
CA VAL A 454 -7.76 6.22 -22.02
C VAL A 454 -6.81 7.33 -21.56
N ALA A 455 -7.15 8.05 -20.48
CA ALA A 455 -6.30 9.11 -19.96
C ALA A 455 -4.94 8.57 -19.49
N THR A 456 -4.95 7.44 -18.79
CA THR A 456 -3.73 6.77 -18.30
C THR A 456 -2.86 6.29 -19.45
N ALA A 457 -3.45 5.70 -20.49
CA ALA A 457 -2.73 5.26 -21.69
C ALA A 457 -2.13 6.45 -22.47
N ALA A 458 -2.86 7.55 -22.57
CA ALA A 458 -2.38 8.78 -23.19
C ALA A 458 -1.09 9.28 -22.52
N MET A 459 -1.10 9.35 -21.18
CA MET A 459 0.11 9.72 -20.44
C MET A 459 1.24 8.69 -20.57
N GLY A 460 0.92 7.40 -20.60
CA GLY A 460 1.92 6.35 -20.84
C GLY A 460 2.61 6.52 -22.20
N MET A 461 1.86 6.72 -23.29
CA MET A 461 2.41 6.97 -24.62
C MET A 461 3.25 8.25 -24.66
N MET A 462 2.74 9.32 -24.05
CA MET A 462 3.41 10.62 -24.01
C MET A 462 4.72 10.57 -23.22
N THR A 463 4.77 9.79 -22.13
CA THR A 463 6.01 9.52 -21.39
C THR A 463 6.98 8.69 -22.23
N ALA A 464 6.52 7.60 -22.84
CA ALA A 464 7.34 6.73 -23.69
C ALA A 464 7.97 7.49 -24.85
N ALA A 465 7.21 8.39 -25.48
CA ALA A 465 7.63 9.20 -26.62
C ALA A 465 8.49 10.42 -26.24
N SER A 466 8.71 10.69 -24.96
CA SER A 466 9.32 11.94 -24.47
C SER A 466 8.66 13.19 -25.04
N ALA A 467 7.34 13.15 -25.23
CA ALA A 467 6.60 14.21 -25.89
C ALA A 467 6.28 15.38 -24.95
N ASP A 468 6.19 16.59 -25.50
CA ASP A 468 5.85 17.80 -24.75
C ASP A 468 4.41 17.82 -24.20
N ASN A 469 4.10 18.82 -23.39
CA ASN A 469 2.79 18.99 -22.76
C ASN A 469 1.66 19.28 -23.75
N GLU A 470 1.97 19.86 -24.92
CA GLU A 470 0.99 20.22 -25.96
C GLU A 470 0.46 18.98 -26.68
N SER A 471 1.24 17.90 -26.70
CA SER A 471 0.90 16.62 -27.32
C SER A 471 -0.18 15.81 -26.59
N TYR A 472 -0.62 16.21 -25.39
CA TYR A 472 -1.55 15.40 -24.59
C TYR A 472 -2.85 15.07 -25.34
N THR A 473 -3.47 16.07 -25.99
CA THR A 473 -4.74 15.88 -26.72
C THR A 473 -4.59 14.83 -27.84
N LEU A 474 -3.48 14.89 -28.59
CA LEU A 474 -3.18 13.93 -29.65
C LEU A 474 -3.11 12.48 -29.11
N PHE A 475 -2.40 12.28 -27.99
CA PHE A 475 -2.28 10.96 -27.37
C PHE A 475 -3.59 10.50 -26.73
N PHE A 476 -4.41 11.42 -26.20
CA PHE A 476 -5.72 11.12 -25.66
C PHE A 476 -6.67 10.59 -26.74
N ASP A 477 -6.71 11.25 -27.90
CA ASP A 477 -7.53 10.82 -29.03
C ASP A 477 -7.08 9.46 -29.58
N LYS A 478 -5.76 9.27 -29.74
CA LYS A 478 -5.17 7.98 -30.15
C LYS A 478 -5.50 6.86 -29.16
N ALA A 479 -5.40 7.12 -27.85
CA ALA A 479 -5.78 6.14 -26.82
C ALA A 479 -7.28 5.78 -26.91
N GLY A 480 -8.14 6.76 -27.17
CA GLY A 480 -9.57 6.55 -27.37
C GLY A 480 -9.89 5.69 -28.59
N GLU A 481 -9.17 5.90 -29.69
CA GLU A 481 -9.28 5.06 -30.90
C GLU A 481 -8.86 3.62 -30.62
N LEU A 482 -7.69 3.42 -30.00
CA LEU A 482 -7.18 2.10 -29.62
C LEU A 482 -8.13 1.36 -28.66
N TRP A 483 -8.77 2.09 -27.73
CA TRP A 483 -9.79 1.51 -26.85
C TRP A 483 -11.02 1.05 -27.62
N ARG A 484 -11.54 1.84 -28.56
CA ARG A 484 -12.70 1.46 -29.39
C ARG A 484 -12.40 0.25 -30.26
N ASN A 485 -11.20 0.18 -30.82
CA ASN A 485 -10.75 -0.90 -31.71
C ASN A 485 -10.10 -2.08 -30.96
N ARG A 486 -10.24 -2.18 -29.63
CA ARG A 486 -9.43 -3.09 -28.82
C ARG A 486 -9.62 -4.59 -29.09
N HIS A 487 -10.74 -4.98 -29.70
CA HIS A 487 -11.03 -6.37 -30.07
C HIS A 487 -11.10 -6.57 -31.59
N SER A 488 -10.89 -5.50 -32.36
CA SER A 488 -10.77 -5.61 -33.80
C SER A 488 -9.48 -6.36 -34.09
N GLN A 489 -9.57 -7.51 -34.76
CA GLN A 489 -8.38 -8.19 -35.26
C GLN A 489 -7.64 -7.22 -36.17
N THR A 490 -6.43 -6.81 -35.76
CA THR A 490 -5.50 -6.17 -36.68
C THR A 490 -5.18 -7.19 -37.77
N ALA A 491 -5.83 -7.05 -38.92
CA ALA A 491 -5.32 -7.57 -40.17
C ALA A 491 -4.00 -6.83 -40.43
N GLY A 492 -2.88 -7.52 -40.19
CA GLY A 492 -1.53 -6.98 -40.35
C GLY A 492 -0.52 -8.08 -40.15
#